data_AF-A0A9D5ZYY9-F1
#
_entry.id   AF-A0A9D5ZYY9-F1
#
_cell.length_a   1.000
_cell.length_b   1.000
_cell.length_c   1.000
_cell.angle_alpha   90.00
_cell.angle_beta   90.00
_cell.angle_gamma   90.00
#
_symmetry.space_group_name_H-M   'P 1'
#
loop_
_entity.id
_entity.type
_entity.pdbx_description
1 polymer ?
#
loop_
_entity_poly.entity_id
_entity_poly.type
_entity_poly.pdbx_seq_one_letter_code
_entity_poly.pdbx_strand_id
1 'polypeptide(L)'
;MDNQVQDKINKNICVVIDTNIWFSDKMLMSNSGCTLKYHLSRIIGAKIGLPEVIEYEIEKNIVKYGAEKIEEIRENMRYIQMITGSIPELSLPTEDDFKKSVDKQFSVLEQKQLLYRIPFTISHAKNALRRVVDETPPNGKENQQYKDSAIWEAILCISEENDVHFITSDKAFYKSRSYKEGLHKSLKDNLKEGKNVIIHENIDSCLPELKKLLPPIDYPIMRDKINKEIDSKIRGDLNIVKANKDIEFILSTLENHVFETFVTENSEILFISFNFTYKVTPVDETLSISNATLLTIGDCFYNHKTAEISYVQVHRYEYKWYDSNGEQTIFPSNYFGINVTMGQRTLPYEVRTELDKYQKTD
;
A
#
# COMPACT_ATOMS: atom_id res chain seq x y z
N MET A 1 -0.39 15.22 30.33
CA MET A 1 0.06 14.43 29.17
C MET A 1 1.54 14.19 29.38
N ASP A 2 1.89 12.95 29.69
CA ASP A 2 3.16 12.55 30.28
C ASP A 2 4.35 12.73 29.32
N ASN A 3 5.46 13.24 29.86
CA ASN A 3 6.74 13.38 29.17
C ASN A 3 7.25 12.05 28.55
N GLN A 4 6.74 10.89 28.99
CA GLN A 4 7.05 9.58 28.39
C GLN A 4 6.37 9.34 27.04
N VAL A 5 5.30 10.05 26.70
CA VAL A 5 4.65 9.97 25.38
C VAL A 5 5.41 10.83 24.36
N GLN A 6 5.98 11.96 24.79
CA GLN A 6 6.77 12.84 23.92
C GLN A 6 8.16 12.27 23.57
N ASP A 7 8.81 11.53 24.47
CA ASP A 7 10.09 10.87 24.16
C ASP A 7 9.94 9.69 23.18
N LYS A 8 8.75 9.08 23.08
CA LYS A 8 8.48 8.03 22.06
C LYS A 8 8.23 8.57 20.65
N ILE A 9 8.01 9.88 20.50
CA ILE A 9 7.61 10.51 19.23
C ILE A 9 8.83 10.93 18.38
N ASN A 10 10.05 10.93 18.93
CA ASN A 10 11.24 11.44 18.24
C ASN A 10 12.22 10.37 17.73
N LYS A 11 11.86 9.09 17.73
CA LYS A 11 12.72 8.07 17.13
C LYS A 11 12.36 7.83 15.68
N ASN A 12 13.29 8.17 14.79
CA ASN A 12 13.19 7.87 13.37
C ASN A 12 13.07 6.35 13.18
N ILE A 13 12.17 5.92 12.30
CA ILE A 13 11.94 4.50 12.01
C ILE A 13 12.69 4.14 10.74
N CYS A 14 13.39 3.02 10.76
CA CYS A 14 13.99 2.47 9.55
C CYS A 14 13.56 1.02 9.34
N VAL A 15 12.96 0.73 8.20
CA VAL A 15 12.59 -0.63 7.80
C VAL A 15 13.67 -1.18 6.88
N VAL A 16 14.37 -2.23 7.32
CA VAL A 16 15.35 -2.94 6.49
C VAL A 16 14.70 -4.23 6.00
N ILE A 17 14.74 -4.46 4.69
CA ILE A 17 14.06 -5.59 4.05
C ILE A 17 15.12 -6.45 3.39
N ASP A 18 15.15 -7.73 3.73
CA ASP A 18 16.03 -8.74 3.15
C ASP A 18 15.71 -8.97 1.65
N THR A 19 16.71 -9.39 0.88
CA THR A 19 16.65 -9.54 -0.57
C THR A 19 15.55 -10.49 -1.02
N ASN A 20 15.34 -11.59 -0.30
CA ASN A 20 14.27 -12.56 -0.57
C ASN A 20 12.86 -11.95 -0.45
N ILE A 21 12.67 -11.03 0.50
CA ILE A 21 11.41 -10.33 0.72
C ILE A 21 11.21 -9.29 -0.39
N TRP A 22 12.24 -8.52 -0.76
CA TRP A 22 12.18 -7.64 -1.93
C TRP A 22 11.72 -8.37 -3.19
N PHE A 23 12.28 -9.55 -3.44
CA PHE A 23 11.97 -10.35 -4.61
C PHE A 23 10.54 -10.94 -4.56
N SER A 24 10.18 -11.59 -3.44
CA SER A 24 8.85 -12.18 -3.27
C SER A 24 7.72 -11.15 -3.27
N ASP A 25 8.00 -9.93 -2.81
CA ASP A 25 7.07 -8.80 -2.82
C ASP A 25 7.08 -7.99 -4.14
N LYS A 26 7.74 -8.52 -5.18
CA LYS A 26 7.84 -7.89 -6.51
C LYS A 26 8.34 -6.45 -6.43
N MET A 27 9.44 -6.22 -5.72
CA MET A 27 10.04 -4.89 -5.54
C MET A 27 9.12 -3.88 -4.84
N LEU A 28 8.38 -4.35 -3.82
CA LEU A 28 7.38 -3.58 -3.08
C LEU A 28 6.21 -3.11 -3.95
N MET A 29 5.90 -3.85 -5.00
CA MET A 29 4.73 -3.62 -5.86
C MET A 29 3.57 -4.55 -5.49
N SER A 30 3.73 -5.45 -4.52
CA SER A 30 2.60 -6.20 -3.97
C SER A 30 1.66 -5.30 -3.17
N ASN A 31 0.50 -5.85 -2.81
CA ASN A 31 -0.44 -5.28 -1.85
C ASN A 31 0.23 -4.87 -0.53
N SER A 32 1.04 -5.76 0.05
CA SER A 32 1.72 -5.55 1.33
C SER A 32 2.84 -4.51 1.19
N GLY A 33 3.61 -4.55 0.09
CA GLY A 33 4.62 -3.53 -0.21
C GLY A 33 4.05 -2.14 -0.43
N CYS A 34 2.92 -2.03 -1.13
CA CYS A 34 2.21 -0.75 -1.29
C CYS A 34 1.72 -0.22 0.06
N THR A 35 1.15 -1.09 0.90
CA THR A 35 0.72 -0.74 2.25
C THR A 35 1.89 -0.28 3.12
N LEU A 36 3.04 -0.96 3.03
CA LEU A 36 4.27 -0.56 3.72
C LEU A 36 4.73 0.84 3.29
N LYS A 37 4.85 1.08 1.98
CA LYS A 37 5.22 2.41 1.43
C LYS A 37 4.26 3.50 1.89
N TYR A 38 2.95 3.21 1.93
CA TYR A 38 1.93 4.13 2.42
C TYR A 38 2.07 4.40 3.93
N HIS A 39 2.34 3.39 4.76
CA HIS A 39 2.56 3.60 6.19
C HIS A 39 3.81 4.45 6.44
N LEU A 40 4.92 4.12 5.79
CA LEU A 40 6.17 4.88 5.94
C LEU A 40 6.03 6.32 5.43
N SER A 41 5.26 6.57 4.37
CA SER A 41 5.05 7.94 3.88
C SER A 41 4.25 8.83 4.84
N ARG A 42 3.56 8.24 5.82
CA ARG A 42 2.77 8.95 6.83
C ARG A 42 3.46 9.09 8.17
N ILE A 43 4.49 8.29 8.44
CA ILE A 43 5.28 8.40 9.67
C ILE A 43 6.44 9.36 9.42
N ILE A 44 6.50 10.43 10.23
CA ILE A 44 7.54 11.45 10.07
C ILE A 44 8.92 10.82 10.27
N GLY A 45 9.82 11.03 9.32
CA GLY A 45 11.19 10.53 9.36
C GLY A 45 11.34 9.03 9.08
N ALA A 46 10.27 8.29 8.80
CA ALA A 46 10.34 6.88 8.51
C ALA A 46 10.90 6.59 7.12
N LYS A 47 11.82 5.62 7.02
CA LYS A 47 12.51 5.27 5.77
C LYS A 47 12.67 3.76 5.60
N ILE A 48 12.93 3.35 4.37
CA ILE A 48 13.41 2.03 3.99
C ILE A 48 14.93 2.09 3.97
N GLY A 49 15.56 1.35 4.86
CA GLY A 49 17.01 1.17 4.87
C GLY A 49 17.42 0.17 3.81
N LEU A 50 18.28 0.59 2.89
CA LEU A 50 18.84 -0.24 1.83
C LEU A 50 20.37 -0.33 2.00
N PRO A 51 20.86 -1.35 2.74
CA PRO A 51 22.27 -1.71 2.71
C PRO A 51 22.74 -2.01 1.29
N GLU A 52 23.91 -1.52 0.92
CA GLU A 52 24.52 -1.74 -0.40
C GLU A 52 24.66 -3.24 -0.76
N VAL A 53 24.90 -4.10 0.24
CA VAL A 53 24.94 -5.56 0.05
C VAL A 53 23.60 -6.11 -0.44
N ILE A 54 22.49 -5.59 0.09
CA ILE A 54 21.13 -5.98 -0.32
C ILE A 54 20.84 -5.41 -1.72
N GLU A 55 21.21 -4.15 -1.97
CA GLU A 55 21.03 -3.50 -3.28
C GLU A 55 21.66 -4.32 -4.42
N TYR A 56 22.94 -4.71 -4.26
CA TYR A 56 23.62 -5.55 -5.24
C TYR A 56 22.96 -6.92 -5.43
N GLU A 57 22.45 -7.51 -4.36
CA GLU A 57 21.82 -8.82 -4.43
C GLU A 57 20.47 -8.76 -5.14
N ILE A 58 19.70 -7.68 -4.92
CA ILE A 58 18.44 -7.42 -5.62
C ILE A 58 18.70 -7.30 -7.13
N GLU A 59 19.65 -6.44 -7.54
CA GLU A 59 19.98 -6.25 -8.96
C GLU A 59 20.37 -7.59 -9.60
N LYS A 60 21.31 -8.31 -8.97
CA LYS A 60 21.77 -9.61 -9.46
C LYS A 60 20.64 -10.62 -9.58
N ASN A 61 19.77 -10.75 -8.57
CA ASN A 61 18.70 -11.75 -8.56
C ASN A 61 17.62 -11.43 -9.59
N ILE A 62 17.28 -10.15 -9.80
CA ILE A 62 16.28 -9.75 -10.79
C ILE A 62 16.79 -9.99 -12.22
N VAL A 63 18.03 -9.62 -12.52
CA VAL A 63 18.63 -9.89 -13.84
C VAL A 63 18.68 -11.39 -14.11
N LYS A 64 19.16 -12.17 -13.14
CA LYS A 64 19.24 -13.63 -13.25
C LYS A 64 17.86 -14.25 -13.51
N TYR A 65 16.87 -13.92 -12.68
CA TYR A 65 15.53 -14.46 -12.81
C TYR A 65 14.84 -14.03 -14.10
N GLY A 66 15.01 -12.77 -14.49
CA GLY A 66 14.49 -12.25 -15.77
C GLY A 66 15.05 -12.99 -16.96
N ALA A 67 16.37 -13.26 -16.98
CA ALA A 67 17.03 -14.03 -18.01
C ALA A 67 16.53 -15.49 -18.06
N GLU A 68 16.36 -16.14 -16.91
CA GLU A 68 15.78 -17.49 -16.82
C GLU A 68 14.37 -17.53 -17.42
N LYS A 69 13.51 -16.55 -17.11
CA LYS A 69 12.15 -16.48 -17.66
C LYS A 69 12.10 -16.17 -19.15
N ILE A 70 13.03 -15.37 -19.66
CA ILE A 70 13.18 -15.14 -21.11
C ILE A 70 13.52 -16.44 -21.82
N GLU A 71 14.41 -17.25 -21.25
CA GLU A 71 14.79 -18.52 -21.87
C GLU A 71 13.62 -19.52 -21.86
N GLU A 72 12.86 -19.60 -20.75
CA GLU A 72 11.61 -20.37 -20.71
C GLU A 72 10.61 -19.91 -21.80
N ILE A 73 10.47 -18.60 -22.03
CA ILE A 73 9.61 -18.09 -23.11
C ILE A 73 10.14 -18.53 -24.47
N ARG A 74 11.44 -18.41 -24.72
CA ARG A 74 12.06 -18.82 -26.00
C ARG A 74 11.86 -20.30 -26.27
N GLU A 75 12.03 -21.16 -25.27
CA GLU A 75 11.80 -22.60 -25.40
C GLU A 75 10.35 -22.91 -25.77
N ASN A 76 9.38 -22.30 -25.08
CA ASN A 76 7.96 -22.46 -25.38
C ASN A 76 7.59 -21.92 -26.77
N MET A 77 8.20 -20.82 -27.21
CA MET A 77 7.99 -20.26 -28.55
C MET A 77 8.52 -21.18 -29.66
N ARG A 78 9.64 -21.90 -29.43
CA ARG A 78 10.12 -22.94 -30.36
C ARG A 78 9.09 -24.07 -30.49
N TYR A 79 8.46 -24.48 -29.39
CA TYR A 79 7.42 -25.51 -29.44
C TYR A 79 6.18 -25.05 -30.23
N ILE A 80 5.75 -23.79 -30.04
CA ILE A 80 4.66 -23.20 -30.83
C ILE A 80 5.03 -23.18 -32.32
N GLN A 81 6.23 -22.73 -32.66
CA GLN A 81 6.72 -22.71 -34.05
C GLN A 81 6.66 -24.10 -34.70
N MET A 82 7.00 -25.16 -33.97
CA MET A 82 6.92 -26.52 -34.50
C MET A 82 5.49 -26.92 -34.88
N ILE A 83 4.48 -26.40 -34.18
CA ILE A 83 3.07 -26.69 -34.44
C ILE A 83 2.49 -25.78 -35.51
N THR A 84 2.79 -24.48 -35.45
CA THR A 84 2.16 -23.44 -36.29
C THR A 84 2.95 -23.15 -37.57
N GLY A 85 4.19 -23.62 -37.67
CA GLY A 85 5.11 -23.32 -38.78
C GLY A 85 5.68 -21.90 -38.79
N SER A 86 5.38 -21.08 -37.78
CA SER A 86 5.84 -19.68 -37.70
C SER A 86 6.05 -19.22 -36.25
N ILE A 87 7.04 -18.34 -36.04
CA ILE A 87 7.28 -17.69 -34.75
C ILE A 87 6.54 -16.35 -34.76
N PRO A 88 5.63 -16.09 -33.81
CA PRO A 88 5.13 -14.74 -33.57
C PRO A 88 6.27 -13.78 -33.22
N GLU A 89 6.29 -12.60 -33.83
CA GLU A 89 7.28 -11.57 -33.52
C GLU A 89 7.05 -11.05 -32.09
N LEU A 90 8.00 -11.33 -31.20
CA LEU A 90 7.94 -10.94 -29.79
C LEU A 90 9.21 -10.19 -29.41
N SER A 91 9.04 -8.94 -28.98
CA SER A 91 10.13 -8.17 -28.37
C SER A 91 10.24 -8.57 -26.90
N LEU A 92 11.31 -9.28 -26.55
CA LEU A 92 11.60 -9.68 -25.17
C LEU A 92 12.53 -8.66 -24.51
N PRO A 93 12.35 -8.37 -23.20
CA PRO A 93 13.28 -7.52 -22.46
C PRO A 93 14.72 -8.03 -22.51
N THR A 94 15.68 -7.14 -22.30
CA THR A 94 17.11 -7.46 -22.16
C THR A 94 17.55 -7.40 -20.69
N GLU A 95 18.75 -7.88 -20.39
CA GLU A 95 19.34 -7.73 -19.05
C GLU A 95 19.42 -6.26 -18.61
N ASP A 96 19.73 -5.36 -19.54
CA ASP A 96 19.77 -3.91 -19.31
C ASP A 96 18.40 -3.33 -18.97
N ASP A 97 17.32 -3.84 -19.59
CA ASP A 97 15.95 -3.44 -19.26
C ASP A 97 15.56 -3.84 -17.84
N PHE A 98 16.02 -5.00 -17.35
CA PHE A 98 15.80 -5.41 -15.97
C PHE A 98 16.56 -4.53 -14.98
N LYS A 99 17.82 -4.21 -15.25
CA LYS A 99 18.62 -3.28 -14.42
C LYS A 99 17.98 -1.90 -14.34
N LYS A 100 17.61 -1.33 -15.49
CA LYS A 100 16.88 -0.06 -15.57
C LYS A 100 15.57 -0.09 -14.79
N SER A 101 14.89 -1.23 -14.74
CA SER A 101 13.65 -1.38 -13.97
C SER A 101 13.90 -1.34 -12.46
N VAL A 102 15.01 -1.94 -11.98
CA VAL A 102 15.46 -1.84 -10.59
C VAL A 102 15.82 -0.39 -10.23
N ASP A 103 16.64 0.24 -11.06
CA ASP A 103 17.07 1.64 -10.86
C ASP A 103 15.89 2.60 -10.84
N LYS A 104 14.93 2.41 -11.75
CA LYS A 104 13.69 3.18 -11.79
C LYS A 104 12.92 3.04 -10.50
N GLN A 105 12.80 1.83 -9.95
CA GLN A 105 12.08 1.61 -8.71
C GLN A 105 12.77 2.29 -7.52
N PHE A 106 14.09 2.15 -7.39
CA PHE A 106 14.83 2.84 -6.33
C PHE A 106 14.74 4.37 -6.49
N SER A 107 14.86 4.88 -7.71
CA SER A 107 14.68 6.32 -8.00
C SER A 107 13.31 6.84 -7.55
N VAL A 108 12.23 6.07 -7.75
CA VAL A 108 10.89 6.43 -7.27
C VAL A 108 10.84 6.51 -5.74
N LEU A 109 11.48 5.57 -5.02
CA LEU A 109 11.55 5.60 -3.56
C LEU A 109 12.39 6.79 -3.06
N GLU A 110 13.47 7.13 -3.75
CA GLU A 110 14.32 8.28 -3.44
C GLU A 110 13.60 9.62 -3.65
N GLN A 111 12.91 9.78 -4.79
CA GLN A 111 12.11 10.98 -5.08
C GLN A 111 11.03 11.20 -4.02
N LYS A 112 10.48 10.11 -3.47
CA LYS A 112 9.51 10.13 -2.37
C LYS A 112 10.14 10.29 -0.98
N GLN A 113 11.48 10.40 -0.90
CA GLN A 113 12.26 10.48 0.33
C GLN A 113 12.06 9.27 1.27
N LEU A 114 11.67 8.13 0.71
CA LEU A 114 11.42 6.89 1.44
C LEU A 114 12.64 5.99 1.50
N LEU A 115 13.67 6.21 0.68
CA LEU A 115 14.88 5.37 0.66
C LEU A 115 16.02 6.01 1.46
N TYR A 116 16.70 5.19 2.25
CA TYR A 116 17.95 5.53 2.93
C TYR A 116 19.00 4.50 2.58
N ARG A 117 20.00 4.86 1.77
CA ARG A 117 21.09 3.96 1.37
C ARG A 117 22.18 3.91 2.44
N ILE A 118 22.68 2.71 2.72
CA ILE A 118 23.75 2.48 3.70
C ILE A 118 24.95 1.88 2.98
N PRO A 119 26.06 2.62 2.86
CA PRO A 119 27.24 2.14 2.16
C PRO A 119 27.89 0.97 2.91
N PHE A 120 28.45 0.04 2.15
CA PHE A 120 29.20 -1.07 2.68
C PHE A 120 30.64 -0.63 3.03
N THR A 121 30.91 -0.49 4.32
CA THR A 121 32.20 0.01 4.81
C THR A 121 33.19 -1.12 5.07
N ILE A 122 34.48 -0.78 5.12
CA ILE A 122 35.54 -1.70 5.56
C ILE A 122 35.27 -2.23 6.97
N SER A 123 34.65 -1.42 7.84
CA SER A 123 34.26 -1.86 9.19
C SER A 123 33.21 -2.95 9.13
N HIS A 124 32.16 -2.78 8.30
CA HIS A 124 31.16 -3.83 8.08
C HIS A 124 31.82 -5.12 7.61
N ALA A 125 32.74 -5.04 6.63
CA ALA A 125 33.44 -6.20 6.11
C ALA A 125 34.26 -6.95 7.19
N LYS A 126 35.05 -6.22 7.99
CA LYS A 126 35.86 -6.82 9.05
C LYS A 126 35.01 -7.48 10.13
N ASN A 127 33.95 -6.81 10.57
CA ASN A 127 33.07 -7.34 11.61
C ASN A 127 32.26 -8.55 11.09
N ALA A 128 31.77 -8.49 9.86
CA ALA A 128 31.09 -9.61 9.22
C ALA A 128 32.00 -10.84 9.11
N LEU A 129 33.25 -10.65 8.67
CA LEU A 129 34.23 -11.74 8.61
C LEU A 129 34.50 -12.32 10.01
N ARG A 130 34.64 -11.46 11.01
CA ARG A 130 34.81 -11.90 12.39
C ARG A 130 33.65 -12.74 12.88
N ARG A 131 32.40 -12.37 12.58
CA ARG A 131 31.21 -13.17 12.95
C ARG A 131 31.22 -14.56 12.34
N VAL A 132 31.67 -14.66 11.09
CA VAL A 132 31.82 -15.95 10.38
C VAL A 132 32.87 -16.81 11.08
N VAL A 133 34.04 -16.24 11.38
CA VAL A 133 35.13 -16.94 12.07
C VAL A 133 34.74 -17.36 13.49
N ASP A 134 34.05 -16.50 14.22
CA ASP A 134 33.59 -16.73 15.59
C ASP A 134 32.32 -17.61 15.64
N GLU A 135 31.81 -18.08 14.49
CA GLU A 135 30.59 -18.90 14.33
C GLU A 135 29.36 -18.29 15.01
N THR A 136 29.31 -16.96 15.10
CA THR A 136 28.20 -16.24 15.72
C THR A 136 27.06 -16.04 14.72
N PRO A 137 25.79 -16.07 15.18
CA PRO A 137 24.63 -15.84 14.33
C PRO A 137 24.77 -14.60 13.43
N PRO A 138 24.31 -14.64 12.16
CA PRO A 138 23.53 -15.73 11.55
C PRO A 138 24.33 -17.01 11.18
N ASN A 139 25.63 -17.06 11.48
CA ASN A 139 26.47 -18.22 11.21
C ASN A 139 26.35 -19.34 12.27
N GLY A 140 26.85 -20.52 11.91
CA GLY A 140 27.17 -21.61 12.82
C GLY A 140 28.23 -22.53 12.20
N LYS A 141 28.62 -23.59 12.91
CA LYS A 141 29.68 -24.54 12.50
C LYS A 141 29.59 -25.04 11.05
N GLU A 142 28.37 -25.28 10.57
CA GLU A 142 28.11 -25.83 9.24
C GLU A 142 27.51 -24.80 8.27
N ASN A 143 27.37 -23.54 8.69
CA ASN A 143 26.70 -22.51 7.91
C ASN A 143 27.41 -21.17 8.07
N GLN A 144 28.20 -20.81 7.05
CA GLN A 144 28.95 -19.56 7.01
C GLN A 144 28.30 -18.61 5.98
N GLN A 145 27.58 -17.61 6.49
CA GLN A 145 26.84 -16.61 5.74
C GLN A 145 27.45 -15.23 5.95
N TYR A 146 28.54 -14.95 5.23
CA TYR A 146 29.20 -13.65 5.26
C TYR A 146 28.26 -12.50 4.86
N LYS A 147 27.42 -12.71 3.84
CA LYS A 147 26.44 -11.71 3.38
C LYS A 147 25.47 -11.32 4.49
N ASP A 148 24.90 -12.32 5.17
CA ASP A 148 23.90 -12.09 6.22
C ASP A 148 24.55 -11.42 7.44
N SER A 149 25.82 -11.73 7.70
CA SER A 149 26.64 -11.03 8.68
C SER A 149 26.88 -9.56 8.30
N ALA A 150 27.13 -9.27 7.02
CA ALA A 150 27.30 -7.90 6.53
C ALA A 150 25.99 -7.09 6.57
N ILE A 151 24.85 -7.74 6.28
CA ILE A 151 23.52 -7.14 6.45
C ILE A 151 23.29 -6.79 7.92
N TRP A 152 23.64 -7.68 8.85
CA TRP A 152 23.51 -7.41 10.28
C TRP A 152 24.37 -6.21 10.73
N GLU A 153 25.60 -6.09 10.24
CA GLU A 153 26.45 -4.93 10.55
C GLU A 153 25.84 -3.62 10.04
N ALA A 154 25.22 -3.62 8.86
CA ALA A 154 24.49 -2.46 8.37
C ALA A 154 23.27 -2.15 9.26
N ILE A 155 22.53 -3.16 9.73
CA ILE A 155 21.41 -2.98 10.67
C ILE A 155 21.88 -2.35 11.98
N LEU A 156 23.02 -2.81 12.53
CA LEU A 156 23.61 -2.21 13.72
C LEU A 156 23.92 -0.73 13.51
N CYS A 157 24.53 -0.38 12.36
CA CYS A 157 24.81 1.00 11.98
C CYS A 157 23.53 1.85 11.92
N ILE A 158 22.46 1.36 11.27
CA ILE A 158 21.18 2.06 11.19
C ILE A 158 20.55 2.25 12.57
N SER A 159 20.67 1.23 13.44
CA SER A 159 20.11 1.25 14.80
C SER A 159 20.76 2.30 15.70
N GLU A 160 21.91 2.86 15.31
CA GLU A 160 22.54 3.95 16.05
C GLU A 160 21.70 5.24 16.04
N GLU A 161 20.84 5.43 15.05
CA GLU A 161 20.02 6.63 14.89
C GLU A 161 18.52 6.33 14.79
N ASN A 162 18.14 5.08 14.54
CA ASN A 162 16.77 4.70 14.23
C ASN A 162 16.30 3.50 15.06
N ASP A 163 15.00 3.41 15.31
CA ASP A 163 14.38 2.13 15.68
C ASP A 163 14.20 1.31 14.40
N VAL A 164 14.75 0.10 14.37
CA VAL A 164 14.81 -0.70 13.15
C VAL A 164 13.76 -1.80 13.15
N HIS A 165 13.02 -1.89 12.06
CA HIS A 165 12.20 -3.05 11.73
C HIS A 165 12.94 -3.85 10.67
N PHE A 166 13.45 -5.03 11.03
CA PHE A 166 14.15 -5.91 10.10
C PHE A 166 13.20 -7.00 9.61
N ILE A 167 12.96 -7.05 8.29
CA ILE A 167 12.05 -8.01 7.66
C ILE A 167 12.86 -9.05 6.91
N THR A 168 12.84 -10.30 7.39
CA THR A 168 13.53 -11.44 6.76
C THR A 168 12.81 -12.75 7.04
N SER A 169 12.75 -13.62 6.03
CA SER A 169 12.34 -15.02 6.20
C SER A 169 13.49 -15.96 6.59
N ASP A 170 14.72 -15.45 6.80
CA ASP A 170 15.82 -16.29 7.23
C ASP A 170 15.77 -16.53 8.75
N LYS A 171 15.51 -17.80 9.10
CA LYS A 171 15.46 -18.28 10.48
C LYS A 171 16.81 -18.18 11.21
N ALA A 172 17.93 -18.00 10.51
CA ALA A 172 19.25 -17.83 11.12
C ALA A 172 19.34 -16.60 12.04
N PHE A 173 18.51 -15.58 11.80
CA PHE A 173 18.42 -14.38 12.65
C PHE A 173 17.50 -14.57 13.87
N TYR A 174 16.71 -15.63 13.91
CA TYR A 174 15.72 -15.86 14.96
C TYR A 174 16.27 -16.73 16.08
N LYS A 175 15.81 -16.43 17.30
CA LYS A 175 16.07 -17.30 18.44
C LYS A 175 15.47 -18.69 18.16
N SER A 176 16.27 -19.73 18.42
CA SER A 176 15.89 -21.12 18.18
C SER A 176 15.41 -21.40 16.74
N ARG A 177 15.78 -20.57 15.76
CA ARG A 177 15.30 -20.64 14.37
C ARG A 177 13.77 -20.62 14.25
N SER A 178 13.10 -19.89 15.13
CA SER A 178 11.63 -19.80 15.21
C SER A 178 11.13 -18.36 15.09
N TYR A 179 10.24 -18.10 14.14
CA TYR A 179 9.68 -16.75 13.91
C TYR A 179 8.96 -16.17 15.14
N LYS A 180 8.41 -17.05 16.00
CA LYS A 180 7.67 -16.66 17.20
C LYS A 180 8.57 -16.18 18.35
N GLU A 181 9.85 -16.52 18.33
CA GLU A 181 10.77 -16.21 19.43
C GLU A 181 11.53 -14.89 19.24
N GLY A 182 11.33 -14.21 18.10
CA GLY A 182 11.99 -12.96 17.77
C GLY A 182 13.50 -13.11 17.54
N LEU A 183 14.22 -11.99 17.67
CA LEU A 183 15.64 -11.89 17.33
C LEU A 183 16.50 -12.79 18.23
N HIS A 184 17.51 -13.44 17.65
CA HIS A 184 18.47 -14.27 18.38
C HIS A 184 19.15 -13.47 19.50
N LYS A 185 19.32 -14.09 20.68
CA LYS A 185 19.84 -13.39 21.88
C LYS A 185 21.18 -12.71 21.64
N SER A 186 22.13 -13.40 21.01
CA SER A 186 23.47 -12.83 20.70
C SER A 186 23.41 -11.59 19.80
N LEU A 187 22.43 -11.53 18.88
CA LEU A 187 22.24 -10.37 18.01
C LEU A 187 21.65 -9.21 18.82
N LYS A 188 20.68 -9.51 19.69
CA LYS A 188 20.12 -8.52 20.61
C LYS A 188 21.19 -7.94 21.55
N ASP A 189 22.09 -8.79 22.05
CA ASP A 189 23.20 -8.40 22.93
C ASP A 189 24.24 -7.51 22.20
N ASN A 190 24.21 -7.40 20.87
CA ASN A 190 25.06 -6.48 20.11
C ASN A 190 24.50 -5.07 19.99
N LEU A 191 23.23 -4.87 20.36
CA LEU A 191 22.60 -3.56 20.33
C LEU A 191 23.12 -2.70 21.48
N LYS A 192 23.45 -1.45 21.18
CA LYS A 192 23.77 -0.45 22.22
C LYS A 192 22.53 -0.21 23.11
N GLU A 193 22.77 0.19 24.35
CA GLU A 193 21.69 0.49 25.30
C GLU A 193 20.71 1.53 24.73
N GLY A 194 19.41 1.27 24.88
CA GLY A 194 18.34 2.13 24.36
C GLY A 194 18.03 1.99 22.85
N LYS A 195 18.76 1.13 22.12
CA LYS A 195 18.51 0.81 20.71
C LYS A 195 17.63 -0.42 20.56
N ASN A 196 16.83 -0.44 19.51
CA ASN A 196 15.85 -1.50 19.29
C ASN A 196 15.84 -1.97 17.83
N VAL A 197 15.87 -3.29 17.66
CA VAL A 197 15.63 -3.96 16.38
C VAL A 197 14.49 -4.94 16.59
N ILE A 198 13.39 -4.74 15.89
CA ILE A 198 12.23 -5.63 15.86
C ILE A 198 12.32 -6.45 14.58
N ILE A 199 12.32 -7.77 14.70
CA ILE A 199 12.41 -8.67 13.55
C ILE A 199 11.02 -9.18 13.15
N HIS A 200 10.80 -9.30 11.84
CA HIS A 200 9.53 -9.66 11.20
C HIS A 200 9.76 -10.70 10.10
N GLU A 201 8.90 -11.71 9.99
CA GLU A 201 9.10 -12.80 9.01
C GLU A 201 8.75 -12.39 7.57
N ASN A 202 7.86 -11.41 7.44
CA ASN A 202 7.36 -10.87 6.19
C ASN A 202 6.78 -9.45 6.42
N ILE A 203 6.42 -8.77 5.33
CA ILE A 203 5.88 -7.40 5.41
C ILE A 203 4.58 -7.36 6.21
N ASP A 204 3.68 -8.32 6.01
CA ASP A 204 2.39 -8.36 6.71
C ASP A 204 2.53 -8.41 8.24
N SER A 205 3.54 -9.12 8.76
CA SER A 205 3.83 -9.17 10.20
C SER A 205 4.36 -7.82 10.75
N CYS A 206 4.96 -6.98 9.90
CA CYS A 206 5.46 -5.65 10.27
C CYS A 206 4.37 -4.57 10.29
N LEU A 207 3.38 -4.66 9.38
CA LEU A 207 2.35 -3.64 9.20
C LEU A 207 1.58 -3.30 10.49
N PRO A 208 1.15 -4.25 11.35
CA PRO A 208 0.45 -3.95 12.60
C PRO A 208 1.26 -3.07 13.56
N GLU A 209 2.59 -3.24 13.62
CA GLU A 209 3.43 -2.41 14.49
C GLU A 209 3.56 -0.99 13.95
N LEU A 210 3.77 -0.84 12.63
CA LEU A 210 3.83 0.48 11.99
C LEU A 210 2.49 1.22 12.08
N LYS A 211 1.38 0.48 12.00
CA LYS A 211 0.03 1.05 12.10
C LYS A 211 -0.22 1.79 13.42
N LYS A 212 0.35 1.32 14.53
CA LYS A 212 0.25 1.97 15.86
C LYS A 212 0.87 3.37 15.88
N LEU A 213 1.72 3.68 14.90
CA LEU A 213 2.49 4.92 14.81
C LEU A 213 1.90 5.87 13.75
N LEU A 214 0.84 5.46 13.05
CA LEU A 214 0.23 6.29 12.02
C LEU A 214 -0.56 7.44 12.63
N PRO A 215 -0.44 8.66 12.06
CA PRO A 215 -1.38 9.71 12.38
C PRO A 215 -2.81 9.30 11.96
N PRO A 216 -3.84 9.71 12.70
CA PRO A 216 -5.22 9.44 12.31
C PRO A 216 -5.50 10.04 10.92
N ILE A 217 -6.36 9.36 10.16
CA ILE A 217 -6.87 9.91 8.91
C ILE A 217 -8.02 10.85 9.26
N ASP A 218 -8.00 12.07 8.73
CA ASP A 218 -9.08 13.03 8.91
C ASP A 218 -10.27 12.69 8.00
N TYR A 219 -10.99 11.64 8.40
CA TYR A 219 -12.21 11.20 7.72
C TYR A 219 -13.27 12.30 7.62
N PRO A 220 -13.49 13.18 8.62
CA PRO A 220 -14.40 14.32 8.47
C PRO A 220 -14.04 15.27 7.32
N ILE A 221 -12.78 15.71 7.21
CA ILE A 221 -12.35 16.59 6.10
C ILE A 221 -12.49 15.88 4.76
N MET A 222 -12.08 14.62 4.69
CA MET A 222 -12.19 13.80 3.49
C MET A 222 -13.65 13.66 3.06
N ARG A 223 -14.55 13.35 4.00
CA ARG A 223 -15.99 13.26 3.78
C ARG A 223 -16.55 14.54 3.20
N ASP A 224 -16.26 15.67 3.82
CA ASP A 224 -16.84 16.95 3.42
C ASP A 224 -16.38 17.36 2.02
N LYS A 225 -15.12 17.05 1.65
CA LYS A 225 -14.60 17.27 0.30
C LYS A 225 -15.26 16.35 -0.73
N ILE A 226 -15.36 15.05 -0.45
CA ILE A 226 -16.04 14.11 -1.34
C ILE A 226 -17.51 14.51 -1.50
N ASN A 227 -18.17 14.87 -0.39
CA ASN A 227 -19.56 15.32 -0.40
C ASN A 227 -19.72 16.56 -1.26
N LYS A 228 -18.87 17.57 -1.12
CA LYS A 228 -18.91 18.78 -1.94
C LYS A 228 -18.77 18.48 -3.45
N GLU A 229 -17.87 17.57 -3.82
CA GLU A 229 -17.68 17.17 -5.22
C GLU A 229 -18.84 16.33 -5.79
N ILE A 230 -19.48 15.51 -4.96
CA ILE A 230 -20.68 14.77 -5.35
C ILE A 230 -21.86 15.74 -5.46
N ASP A 231 -22.02 16.61 -4.47
CA ASP A 231 -23.08 17.60 -4.36
C ASP A 231 -23.08 18.53 -5.58
N SER A 232 -21.91 18.99 -6.02
CA SER A 232 -21.78 19.80 -7.25
C SER A 232 -22.19 19.05 -8.52
N LYS A 233 -21.97 17.72 -8.57
CA LYS A 233 -22.37 16.87 -9.70
C LYS A 233 -23.84 16.49 -9.68
N ILE A 234 -24.42 16.32 -8.49
CA ILE A 234 -25.83 15.97 -8.32
C ILE A 234 -26.71 17.21 -8.50
N ARG A 235 -26.35 18.34 -7.90
CA ARG A 235 -27.26 19.49 -7.75
C ARG A 235 -27.52 20.28 -9.03
N GLY A 236 -26.63 20.27 -10.01
CA GLY A 236 -26.75 21.18 -11.17
C GLY A 236 -27.08 22.61 -10.73
N ASP A 237 -27.85 23.35 -11.53
CA ASP A 237 -28.24 24.74 -11.22
C ASP A 237 -29.46 24.87 -10.29
N LEU A 238 -30.24 23.80 -10.06
CA LEU A 238 -31.57 23.89 -9.44
C LEU A 238 -31.82 23.01 -8.20
N ASN A 239 -30.86 22.18 -7.76
CA ASN A 239 -31.02 21.24 -6.63
C ASN A 239 -32.10 20.16 -6.83
N ILE A 240 -32.65 20.03 -8.04
CA ILE A 240 -33.71 19.08 -8.36
C ILE A 240 -33.09 17.81 -8.94
N VAL A 241 -33.38 16.68 -8.32
CA VAL A 241 -32.99 15.34 -8.78
C VAL A 241 -34.24 14.56 -9.18
N LYS A 242 -34.23 13.99 -10.39
CA LYS A 242 -35.38 13.26 -10.92
C LYS A 242 -35.23 11.79 -10.59
N ALA A 243 -36.20 11.22 -9.88
CA ALA A 243 -36.27 9.77 -9.70
C ALA A 243 -36.84 9.12 -10.96
N ASN A 244 -37.92 9.65 -11.53
CA ASN A 244 -38.48 9.21 -12.80
C ASN A 244 -39.10 10.41 -13.57
N LYS A 245 -39.93 10.16 -14.58
CA LYS A 245 -40.57 11.25 -15.36
C LYS A 245 -41.53 12.12 -14.55
N ASP A 246 -42.05 11.59 -13.44
CA ASP A 246 -43.19 12.15 -12.72
C ASP A 246 -42.85 12.55 -11.27
N ILE A 247 -41.69 12.13 -10.76
CA ILE A 247 -41.26 12.39 -9.38
C ILE A 247 -39.90 13.10 -9.38
N GLU A 248 -39.94 14.33 -8.90
CA GLU A 248 -38.78 15.17 -8.67
C GLU A 248 -38.58 15.37 -7.17
N PHE A 249 -37.32 15.37 -6.75
CA PHE A 249 -36.92 15.57 -5.37
C PHE A 249 -35.93 16.73 -5.24
N ILE A 250 -35.95 17.40 -4.09
CA ILE A 250 -34.95 18.37 -3.67
C ILE A 250 -33.95 17.64 -2.78
N LEU A 251 -32.67 17.73 -3.14
CA LEU A 251 -31.58 17.19 -2.32
C LEU A 251 -31.40 18.03 -1.05
N SER A 252 -31.51 17.40 0.12
CA SER A 252 -31.38 18.04 1.42
C SER A 252 -29.97 17.84 2.00
N THR A 253 -29.82 17.02 3.02
CA THR A 253 -28.62 16.88 3.85
C THR A 253 -28.10 15.45 3.76
N LEU A 254 -26.79 15.28 3.90
CA LEU A 254 -26.16 13.98 4.02
C LEU A 254 -26.53 13.37 5.38
N GLU A 255 -27.29 12.27 5.39
CA GLU A 255 -27.71 11.57 6.62
C GLU A 255 -26.69 10.52 7.04
N ASN A 256 -26.16 9.75 6.08
CA ASN A 256 -25.25 8.65 6.36
C ASN A 256 -24.15 8.53 5.29
N HIS A 257 -22.99 8.01 5.69
CA HIS A 257 -21.90 7.73 4.78
C HIS A 257 -21.12 6.49 5.21
N VAL A 258 -20.63 5.74 4.23
CA VAL A 258 -19.67 4.64 4.43
C VAL A 258 -18.51 4.85 3.47
N PHE A 259 -17.29 4.69 3.97
CA PHE A 259 -16.07 4.65 3.17
C PHE A 259 -15.41 3.30 3.29
N GLU A 260 -14.89 2.82 2.16
CA GLU A 260 -13.87 1.80 2.13
C GLU A 260 -12.63 2.42 1.51
N THR A 261 -11.51 2.40 2.23
CA THR A 261 -10.26 3.02 1.78
C THR A 261 -9.24 1.96 1.38
N PHE A 262 -8.53 2.21 0.28
CA PHE A 262 -7.59 1.27 -0.29
C PHE A 262 -6.29 1.96 -0.67
N VAL A 263 -5.18 1.30 -0.35
CA VAL A 263 -3.85 1.77 -0.73
C VAL A 263 -3.59 1.44 -2.21
N THR A 264 -2.96 2.38 -2.92
CA THR A 264 -2.50 2.23 -4.32
C THR A 264 -0.97 2.13 -4.38
N GLU A 265 -0.39 1.87 -5.54
CA GLU A 265 1.07 1.87 -5.77
C GLU A 265 1.67 3.24 -5.54
N ASN A 266 0.87 4.30 -5.74
CA ASN A 266 1.22 5.62 -5.29
C ASN A 266 0.90 5.77 -3.79
N SER A 267 1.93 5.65 -2.97
CA SER A 267 1.89 5.85 -1.50
C SER A 267 1.29 7.17 -1.00
N GLU A 268 1.00 8.14 -1.88
CA GLU A 268 0.33 9.40 -1.56
C GLU A 268 -1.18 9.39 -1.86
N ILE A 269 -1.63 8.44 -2.68
CA ILE A 269 -2.99 8.36 -3.19
C ILE A 269 -3.69 7.14 -2.59
N LEU A 270 -4.84 7.40 -1.97
CA LEU A 270 -5.81 6.38 -1.58
C LEU A 270 -6.90 6.30 -2.63
N PHE A 271 -7.32 5.09 -2.96
CA PHE A 271 -8.58 4.84 -3.64
C PHE A 271 -9.68 4.72 -2.59
N ILE A 272 -10.79 5.41 -2.79
CA ILE A 272 -11.91 5.42 -1.85
C ILE A 272 -13.15 4.97 -2.59
N SER A 273 -13.79 3.91 -2.10
CA SER A 273 -15.17 3.62 -2.45
C SER A 273 -16.10 4.25 -1.40
N PHE A 274 -17.16 4.90 -1.84
CA PHE A 274 -18.08 5.60 -0.95
C PHE A 274 -19.54 5.23 -1.23
N ASN A 275 -20.33 5.23 -0.15
CA ASN A 275 -21.79 5.13 -0.18
C ASN A 275 -22.38 6.28 0.64
N PHE A 276 -22.99 7.27 -0.01
CA PHE A 276 -23.60 8.42 0.65
C PHE A 276 -25.11 8.33 0.59
N THR A 277 -25.77 8.51 1.73
CA THR A 277 -27.23 8.54 1.82
C THR A 277 -27.66 9.96 2.16
N TYR A 278 -28.38 10.57 1.24
CA TYR A 278 -28.95 11.90 1.41
C TYR A 278 -30.42 11.81 1.73
N LYS A 279 -30.90 12.73 2.56
CA LYS A 279 -32.32 13.02 2.66
C LYS A 279 -32.77 13.73 1.40
N VAL A 280 -33.96 13.39 0.90
CA VAL A 280 -34.59 14.11 -0.20
C VAL A 280 -36.05 14.42 0.12
N THR A 281 -36.59 15.49 -0.45
CA THR A 281 -37.99 15.90 -0.26
C THR A 281 -38.67 16.07 -1.61
N PRO A 282 -39.90 15.57 -1.82
CA PRO A 282 -40.57 15.73 -3.10
C PRO A 282 -40.77 17.22 -3.43
N VAL A 283 -40.59 17.59 -4.70
CA VAL A 283 -40.89 18.95 -5.18
C VAL A 283 -42.39 19.21 -5.15
N ASP A 284 -43.19 18.19 -5.48
CA ASP A 284 -44.64 18.23 -5.39
C ASP A 284 -45.10 17.79 -3.99
N GLU A 285 -45.50 18.75 -3.17
CA GLU A 285 -46.00 18.54 -1.81
C GLU A 285 -47.33 17.75 -1.76
N THR A 286 -48.02 17.58 -2.90
CA THR A 286 -49.24 16.76 -2.98
C THR A 286 -48.94 15.26 -3.01
N LEU A 287 -47.70 14.87 -3.33
CA LEU A 287 -47.27 13.48 -3.27
C LEU A 287 -47.16 13.03 -1.81
N SER A 288 -47.93 12.00 -1.44
CA SER A 288 -47.86 11.38 -0.11
C SER A 288 -46.63 10.47 0.02
N ILE A 289 -45.44 11.08 -0.02
CA ILE A 289 -44.14 10.41 0.09
C ILE A 289 -43.50 10.74 1.43
N SER A 290 -43.04 9.72 2.14
CA SER A 290 -42.32 9.88 3.42
C SER A 290 -40.97 9.15 3.42
N ASN A 291 -40.06 9.64 4.27
CA ASN A 291 -38.70 9.09 4.47
C ASN A 291 -37.93 8.83 3.16
N ALA A 292 -38.02 9.79 2.23
CA ALA A 292 -37.34 9.68 0.96
C ALA A 292 -35.83 9.91 1.12
N THR A 293 -35.04 8.99 0.57
CA THR A 293 -33.57 9.03 0.60
C THR A 293 -32.99 8.76 -0.78
N LEU A 294 -31.82 9.31 -1.03
CA LEU A 294 -30.99 9.05 -2.21
C LEU A 294 -29.67 8.44 -1.76
N LEU A 295 -29.44 7.19 -2.15
CA LEU A 295 -28.17 6.51 -2.01
C LEU A 295 -27.32 6.75 -3.27
N THR A 296 -26.12 7.26 -3.07
CA THR A 296 -25.10 7.48 -4.08
C THR A 296 -23.91 6.56 -3.82
N ILE A 297 -23.60 5.69 -4.78
CA ILE A 297 -22.48 4.76 -4.72
C ILE A 297 -21.44 5.17 -5.75
N GLY A 298 -20.19 5.28 -5.34
CA GLY A 298 -19.13 5.73 -6.23
C GLY A 298 -17.73 5.44 -5.71
N ASP A 299 -16.75 5.98 -6.42
CA ASP A 299 -15.37 6.00 -5.99
C ASP A 299 -14.62 7.28 -6.40
N CYS A 300 -13.47 7.49 -5.77
CA CYS A 300 -12.58 8.61 -6.05
C CYS A 300 -11.14 8.32 -5.60
N PHE A 301 -10.23 9.23 -5.94
CA PHE A 301 -8.88 9.26 -5.38
C PHE A 301 -8.73 10.40 -4.37
N TYR A 302 -8.04 10.12 -3.27
CA TYR A 302 -7.68 11.09 -2.25
C TYR A 302 -6.17 11.13 -2.08
N ASN A 303 -5.57 12.30 -2.30
CA ASN A 303 -4.18 12.54 -1.95
C ASN A 303 -4.09 12.91 -0.47
N HIS A 304 -3.48 12.05 0.35
CA HIS A 304 -3.45 12.28 1.81
C HIS A 304 -2.41 13.33 2.24
N LYS A 305 -1.49 13.75 1.35
CA LYS A 305 -0.56 14.86 1.61
C LYS A 305 -1.18 16.21 1.30
N THR A 306 -1.85 16.36 0.15
CA THR A 306 -2.47 17.63 -0.27
C THR A 306 -3.92 17.77 0.19
N ALA A 307 -4.51 16.68 0.67
CA ALA A 307 -5.93 16.54 0.96
C ALA A 307 -6.83 16.81 -0.26
N GLU A 308 -6.33 16.59 -1.48
CA GLU A 308 -7.08 16.80 -2.72
C GLU A 308 -7.89 15.55 -3.11
N ILE A 309 -9.08 15.77 -3.65
CA ILE A 309 -9.93 14.73 -4.24
C ILE A 309 -9.85 14.84 -5.76
N SER A 310 -9.75 13.71 -6.44
CA SER A 310 -9.74 13.65 -7.90
C SER A 310 -10.52 12.45 -8.41
N TYR A 311 -10.91 12.49 -9.68
CA TYR A 311 -11.63 11.41 -10.38
C TYR A 311 -12.87 10.89 -9.63
N VAL A 312 -13.69 11.77 -9.07
CA VAL A 312 -14.95 11.35 -8.45
C VAL A 312 -15.87 10.74 -9.51
N GLN A 313 -16.16 9.45 -9.40
CA GLN A 313 -17.09 8.74 -10.27
C GLN A 313 -18.26 8.24 -9.45
N VAL A 314 -19.47 8.56 -9.89
CA VAL A 314 -20.69 8.00 -9.31
C VAL A 314 -21.17 6.90 -10.24
N HIS A 315 -21.32 5.70 -9.69
CA HIS A 315 -21.69 4.49 -10.45
C HIS A 315 -23.19 4.25 -10.42
N ARG A 316 -23.84 4.60 -9.31
CA ARG A 316 -25.25 4.27 -9.08
C ARG A 316 -25.92 5.28 -8.17
N TYR A 317 -27.14 5.60 -8.54
CA TYR A 317 -28.12 6.29 -7.70
C TYR A 317 -29.27 5.34 -7.38
N GLU A 318 -29.69 5.33 -6.11
CA GLU A 318 -30.84 4.56 -5.66
C GLU A 318 -31.73 5.43 -4.79
N TYR A 319 -32.95 5.67 -5.24
CA TYR A 319 -33.96 6.37 -4.45
C TYR A 319 -34.74 5.35 -3.63
N LYS A 320 -35.01 5.67 -2.37
CA LYS A 320 -35.91 4.89 -1.51
C LYS A 320 -36.89 5.81 -0.84
N TRP A 321 -38.17 5.44 -0.84
CA TRP A 321 -39.19 6.18 -0.11
C TRP A 321 -40.35 5.26 0.27
N TYR A 322 -41.24 5.76 1.12
CA TYR A 322 -42.50 5.10 1.48
C TYR A 322 -43.67 5.88 0.92
N ASP A 323 -44.65 5.17 0.35
CA ASP A 323 -45.90 5.76 -0.14
C ASP A 323 -46.92 5.97 0.99
N SER A 324 -48.14 6.41 0.62
CA SER A 324 -49.25 6.62 1.56
C SER A 324 -49.73 5.36 2.27
N ASN A 325 -49.43 4.17 1.72
CA ASN A 325 -49.80 2.89 2.30
C ASN A 325 -48.71 2.33 3.21
N GLY A 326 -47.56 3.01 3.31
CA GLY A 326 -46.38 2.54 4.02
C GLY A 326 -45.60 1.47 3.26
N GLU A 327 -45.84 1.29 1.96
CA GLU A 327 -45.05 0.38 1.13
C GLU A 327 -43.75 1.06 0.69
N GLN A 328 -42.64 0.33 0.83
CA GLN A 328 -41.33 0.83 0.44
C GLN A 328 -41.12 0.69 -1.08
N THR A 329 -40.86 1.80 -1.75
CA THR A 329 -40.42 1.81 -3.14
C THR A 329 -38.91 2.02 -3.20
N ILE A 330 -38.23 1.20 -4.00
CA ILE A 330 -36.82 1.35 -4.34
C ILE A 330 -36.73 1.57 -5.84
N PHE A 331 -36.16 2.71 -6.24
CA PHE A 331 -35.97 3.05 -7.64
C PHE A 331 -34.47 3.20 -7.96
N PRO A 332 -33.85 2.20 -8.61
CA PRO A 332 -32.49 2.35 -9.13
C PRO A 332 -32.54 3.28 -10.34
N SER A 333 -31.93 4.47 -10.24
CA SER A 333 -31.76 5.34 -11.39
C SER A 333 -30.44 5.00 -12.07
N ASN A 334 -30.53 4.29 -13.20
CA ASN A 334 -29.41 4.03 -14.10
C ASN A 334 -29.34 5.06 -15.25
N TYR A 335 -30.11 6.16 -15.21
CA TYR A 335 -30.36 7.00 -16.39
C TYR A 335 -30.00 8.49 -16.25
N PHE A 336 -29.21 8.94 -17.24
CA PHE A 336 -28.83 10.30 -17.71
C PHE A 336 -27.61 10.98 -17.04
N GLY A 337 -26.65 11.58 -17.78
CA GLY A 337 -26.46 11.78 -19.22
C GLY A 337 -25.17 12.57 -19.54
N ILE A 338 -24.60 12.35 -20.73
CA ILE A 338 -23.76 13.26 -21.54
C ILE A 338 -22.66 14.07 -20.80
N ASN A 339 -21.80 13.36 -20.07
CA ASN A 339 -20.34 13.57 -20.02
C ASN A 339 -19.67 12.37 -19.33
N VAL A 340 -20.36 11.23 -19.33
CA VAL A 340 -19.78 9.96 -18.90
C VAL A 340 -18.96 9.49 -20.08
N THR A 341 -17.65 9.61 -19.96
CA THR A 341 -16.74 8.85 -20.79
C THR A 341 -17.18 7.39 -20.67
N MET A 342 -17.88 6.85 -21.67
CA MET A 342 -17.81 5.42 -22.00
C MET A 342 -16.40 5.15 -22.56
N GLY A 343 -15.39 5.52 -21.78
CA GLY A 343 -14.05 5.00 -21.91
C GLY A 343 -14.01 3.70 -21.13
N GLN A 344 -13.20 2.75 -21.58
CA GLN A 344 -12.80 1.65 -20.71
C GLN A 344 -12.46 2.22 -19.33
N ARG A 345 -12.88 1.51 -18.28
CA ARG A 345 -12.48 1.79 -16.90
C ARG A 345 -10.96 1.76 -16.83
N THR A 346 -10.31 2.90 -17.03
CA THR A 346 -8.89 3.07 -16.79
C THR A 346 -8.74 3.28 -15.30
N LEU A 347 -8.67 2.18 -14.56
CA LEU A 347 -8.07 2.23 -13.23
C LEU A 347 -6.59 2.59 -13.45
N PRO A 348 -6.08 3.72 -12.94
CA PRO A 348 -4.68 4.10 -13.07
C PRO A 348 -3.76 3.26 -12.17
N TYR A 349 -4.24 2.13 -11.65
CA TYR A 349 -3.57 1.27 -10.69
C TYR A 349 -3.97 -0.20 -10.92
N GLU A 350 -3.08 -1.11 -10.55
CA GLU A 350 -3.26 -2.57 -10.63
C GLU A 350 -3.52 -3.20 -9.24
N VAL A 351 -3.14 -2.52 -8.16
CA VAL A 351 -3.15 -3.01 -6.78
C VAL A 351 -4.18 -2.29 -5.90
N ARG A 352 -5.04 -3.07 -5.23
CA ARG A 352 -6.02 -2.61 -4.25
C ARG A 352 -5.88 -3.41 -2.95
N THR A 353 -5.49 -2.75 -1.86
CA THR A 353 -5.46 -3.36 -0.52
C THR A 353 -6.32 -2.55 0.42
N GLU A 354 -7.32 -3.19 1.02
CA GLU A 354 -8.20 -2.55 2.00
C GLU A 354 -7.41 -2.16 3.23
N LEU A 355 -7.45 -0.87 3.59
CA LEU A 355 -6.75 -0.31 4.74
C LEU A 355 -7.28 -0.90 6.06
N ASP A 356 -8.55 -1.33 6.03
CA ASP A 356 -9.28 -1.87 7.17
C ASP A 356 -9.09 -3.39 7.34
N LYS A 357 -8.45 -4.07 6.38
CA LYS A 357 -8.11 -5.51 6.50
C LYS A 357 -7.22 -5.82 7.71
N TYR A 358 -6.45 -4.84 8.16
CA TYR A 358 -5.61 -4.92 9.36
C TYR A 358 -6.29 -4.27 10.60
N GLN A 359 -7.61 -4.05 10.60
CA GLN A 359 -8.37 -3.50 11.74
C GLN A 359 -8.99 -4.56 12.67
N LYS A 360 -8.95 -5.86 12.32
CA LYS A 360 -9.46 -6.89 13.22
C LYS A 360 -8.41 -7.31 14.24
N THR A 361 -8.35 -6.55 15.32
CA THR A 361 -7.95 -7.02 16.65
C THR A 361 -8.66 -6.14 17.66
N ASP A 362 -9.89 -6.52 17.98
CA ASP A 362 -10.48 -6.54 19.33
C ASP A 362 -11.66 -7.52 19.34
#